data_AF-E6SVW5-F1
#
_entry.id   AF-E6SVW5-F1
#
_cell.length_a   1.000
_cell.length_b   1.000
_cell.length_c   1.000
_cell.angle_alpha   90.00
_cell.angle_beta   90.00
_cell.angle_gamma   90.00
#
_symmetry.space_group_name_H-M   'P 1'
#
loop_
_entity.id
_entity.type
_entity.pdbx_description
1 polymer ?
#
loop_
_entity_poly.entity_id
_entity_poly.type
_entity_poly.pdbx_seq_one_letter_code
_entity_poly.pdbx_strand_id
1 'polypeptide(L)' 'MKKQFHPYAELGDFLDLLQKSFPQDGERFTNHQICHSLGSMSSSTYADLKKA' A
#
# COMPACT_ATOMS: atom_id res chain seq x y z
N MET A 1 8.72 2.88 27.61
CA MET A 1 8.82 2.50 26.18
C MET A 1 8.03 3.51 25.37
N LYS A 2 8.67 4.29 24.50
CA LYS A 2 7.95 5.22 23.60
C LYS A 2 7.25 4.35 22.56
N LYS A 3 5.91 4.25 22.63
CA LYS A 3 5.12 3.63 21.55
C LYS A 3 5.43 4.42 20.29
N GLN A 4 6.07 3.77 19.31
CA GLN A 4 6.21 4.37 17.97
C GLN A 4 4.79 4.61 17.47
N PHE A 5 4.44 5.89 17.35
CA PHE A 5 3.16 6.28 16.78
C PHE A 5 3.30 6.08 15.29
N HIS A 6 2.50 5.17 14.77
CA HIS A 6 2.41 4.78 13.37
C HIS A 6 1.12 5.43 12.85
N PRO A 7 1.18 6.73 12.49
CA PRO A 7 0.04 7.37 11.86
C PRO A 7 -0.21 6.60 10.57
N TYR A 8 -1.43 6.08 10.39
CA TYR A 8 -1.86 5.33 9.21
C TYR A 8 -1.66 3.79 9.21
N ALA A 9 -1.39 3.16 10.35
CA ALA A 9 -1.34 1.68 10.47
C ALA A 9 -2.58 0.97 9.84
N GLU A 10 -3.78 1.47 10.11
CA GLU A 10 -5.02 0.91 9.54
C GLU A 10 -5.11 1.09 8.01
N LEU A 11 -4.51 2.15 7.48
CA LEU A 11 -4.44 2.40 6.04
C LEU A 11 -3.43 1.45 5.38
N GLY A 12 -2.28 1.19 6.02
CA GLY A 12 -1.30 0.22 5.54
C GLY A 12 -1.89 -1.19 5.44
N ASP A 13 -2.62 -1.62 6.47
CA ASP A 13 -3.34 -2.89 6.50
C ASP A 13 -4.42 -2.96 5.41
N PHE A 14 -5.19 -1.88 5.23
CA PHE A 14 -6.20 -1.78 4.19
C PHE A 14 -5.62 -1.91 2.78
N LEU A 15 -4.50 -1.21 2.50
CA LEU A 15 -3.81 -1.30 1.21
C LEU A 15 -3.27 -2.71 0.95
N ASP A 16 -2.77 -3.37 2.00
CA ASP A 16 -2.27 -4.73 1.90
C ASP A 16 -3.38 -5.76 1.64
N LEU A 17 -4.55 -5.54 2.25
CA LEU A 17 -5.78 -6.30 2.01
C LEU A 17 -6.30 -6.10 0.58
N LEU A 18 -6.41 -4.84 0.13
CA LEU A 18 -6.86 -4.49 -1.21
C LEU A 18 -6.01 -5.19 -2.29
N GLN A 19 -4.69 -5.19 -2.09
CA GLN A 19 -3.74 -5.87 -2.98
C GLN A 19 -3.93 -7.40 -3.00
N LYS A 20 -4.42 -8.02 -1.91
CA LYS A 20 -4.74 -9.47 -1.87
C LYS A 20 -6.10 -9.79 -2.49
N SER A 21 -7.05 -8.87 -2.42
CA SER A 21 -8.43 -9.08 -2.89
C SER A 21 -8.59 -9.02 -4.41
N PHE A 22 -7.68 -8.36 -5.11
CA PHE A 22 -7.73 -8.23 -6.57
C PHE A 22 -6.44 -8.78 -7.21
N PRO A 23 -6.24 -10.10 -7.24
CA PRO A 23 -5.19 -10.67 -8.08
C PRO A 23 -5.60 -10.53 -9.55
N GLN A 24 -4.76 -9.92 -10.38
CA GLN A 24 -4.95 -9.92 -11.83
C GLN A 24 -4.20 -11.14 -12.37
N ASP A 25 -4.90 -12.07 -13.03
CA ASP A 25 -4.32 -13.31 -13.57
C ASP A 25 -3.59 -14.19 -12.54
N GLY A 26 -3.99 -14.11 -11.27
CA GLY A 26 -3.33 -14.82 -10.17
C GLY A 26 -2.07 -14.14 -9.64
N GLU A 27 -1.65 -13.04 -10.25
CA GLU A 27 -0.54 -12.22 -9.78
C GLU A 27 -1.02 -11.04 -8.95
N ARG A 28 -0.28 -10.80 -7.87
CA ARG A 28 -0.53 -9.71 -6.94
C ARG A 28 0.00 -8.41 -7.54
N PHE A 29 -0.82 -7.36 -7.63
CA PHE A 29 -0.38 -6.08 -8.17
C PHE A 29 0.86 -5.57 -7.45
N THR A 30 1.89 -5.19 -8.20
CA THR A 30 3.07 -4.52 -7.65
C THR A 30 2.73 -3.08 -7.27
N ASN A 31 3.46 -2.51 -6.30
CA ASN A 31 3.29 -1.10 -5.92
C ASN A 31 3.38 -0.17 -7.14
N HIS A 32 4.23 -0.50 -8.12
CA HIS A 32 4.38 0.28 -9.35
C HIS A 32 3.10 0.28 -10.20
N GLN A 33 2.46 -0.88 -10.38
CA GLN A 33 1.20 -0.99 -11.13
C GLN A 33 0.05 -0.25 -10.43
N ILE A 34 -0.01 -0.32 -9.09
CA ILE A 34 -1.00 0.40 -8.29
C ILE A 34 -0.80 1.92 -8.45
N CYS A 35 0.43 2.39 -8.32
CA CYS A 35 0.78 3.80 -8.46
C CYS A 35 0.52 4.32 -9.88
N HIS A 36 0.88 3.55 -10.91
CA HIS A 36 0.61 3.88 -12.31
C HIS A 36 -0.90 3.99 -12.58
N SER A 37 -1.70 3.09 -12.00
CA SER A 37 -3.16 3.12 -12.13
C SER A 37 -3.83 4.30 -11.41
N LEU A 38 -3.23 4.76 -10.30
CA LEU A 38 -3.71 5.92 -9.54
C LEU A 38 -3.29 7.27 -10.13
N GLY A 39 -2.41 7.27 -11.14
CA GLY A 39 -2.06 8.43 -11.98
C GLY A 39 -1.35 9.61 -11.29
N SER A 40 -1.21 9.59 -9.96
CA SER A 40 -0.77 10.76 -9.18
C SER A 40 0.14 10.43 -8.00
N MET A 41 0.27 9.14 -7.64
CA MET A 41 1.01 8.72 -6.45
C MET A 41 2.37 8.10 -6.83
N SER A 42 3.44 8.52 -6.16
CA SER A 42 4.75 7.90 -6.34
C SER A 42 4.83 6.56 -5.60
N SER A 43 5.64 5.62 -6.12
CA SER A 43 5.86 4.31 -5.49
C SER A 43 6.46 4.40 -4.09
N SER A 44 7.28 5.42 -3.83
CA SER A 44 7.82 5.72 -2.50
C SER A 44 6.74 6.18 -1.54
N THR A 45 5.86 7.10 -1.96
CA THR A 45 4.73 7.56 -1.13
C THR A 45 3.80 6.40 -0.77
N TYR A 46 3.50 5.52 -1.73
CA TYR A 46 2.70 4.34 -1.47
C TYR A 46 3.38 3.36 -0.50
N ALA A 47 4.69 3.15 -0.65
CA ALA A 47 5.45 2.29 0.25
C ALA A 47 5.54 2.86 1.67
N ASP A 48 5.66 4.18 1.81
CA ASP A 48 5.66 4.85 3.10
C ASP A 48 4.29 4.74 3.77
N LEU A 49 3.19 4.95 3.04
CA LEU A 49 1.82 4.74 3.53
C LEU A 49 1.55 3.29 3.97
N LYS A 50 2.23 2.33 3.35
CA LYS A 50 2.10 0.91 3.70
C LYS A 50 2.89 0.50 4.94
N LYS A 51 3.93 1.25 5.28
CA LYS A 51 4.79 1.01 6.46
C LYS A 51 4.41 1.87 7.67
N ALA A 52 3.63 2.92 7.43
CA ALA A 52 3.14 3.86 8.43
C ALA A 52 2.01 3.25 9.25
#